data_AF-A0A838S8I1-F1
#
_entry.id   AF-A0A838S8I1-F1
#
_cell.length_a   1.000
_cell.length_b   1.000
_cell.length_c   1.000
_cell.angle_alpha   90.00
_cell.angle_beta   90.00
_cell.angle_gamma   90.00
#
_symmetry.space_group_name_H-M   'P 1'
#
loop_
_entity.id
_entity.type
_entity.pdbx_description
1 polymer ?
#
loop_
_entity_poly.entity_id
_entity_poly.type
_entity_poly.pdbx_seq_one_letter_code
_entity_poly.pdbx_strand_id
1 'polypeptide(L)'
;MTPFTVADAEAAAERLTAEHQAVFESLMRLEDHLGRKLLESADPDGVTRERGAEVRYGFATLWTLYETYRAALLRVHAIRARRSHPTRADLEEIEELVTGTTTVALPNPDGSPEPLRRQFTLDELVAEFRTAYTEVCEVVSEAKALAAELSELGELRRHAQPRLDLVETTFTEAARLHRQACDERRWAHAKIHGMQAPDLALPWEEPGPRLAAARELCQRGDWRQLATELTALERDADATLQR
;
A
#
# COMPACT_ATOMS: atom_id res chain seq x y z
N MET A 1 -24.58 -31.46 -33.76
CA MET A 1 -24.08 -30.08 -33.65
C MET A 1 -25.16 -29.17 -34.19
N THR A 2 -25.77 -28.39 -33.30
CA THR A 2 -26.69 -27.32 -33.69
C THR A 2 -25.86 -26.25 -34.42
N PRO A 3 -26.30 -25.74 -35.57
CA PRO A 3 -25.52 -24.73 -36.32
C PRO A 3 -25.43 -23.42 -35.52
N PHE A 4 -24.26 -22.79 -35.50
CA PHE A 4 -24.06 -21.47 -34.89
C PHE A 4 -24.94 -20.43 -35.59
N THR A 5 -25.79 -19.76 -34.81
CA THR A 5 -26.83 -18.86 -35.34
C THR A 5 -26.44 -17.40 -35.17
N VAL A 6 -27.21 -16.50 -35.81
CA VAL A 6 -27.07 -15.04 -35.60
C VAL A 6 -27.29 -14.66 -34.14
N ALA A 7 -28.22 -15.32 -33.44
CA ALA A 7 -28.47 -15.09 -32.02
C ALA A 7 -27.25 -15.50 -31.16
N ASP A 8 -26.59 -16.61 -31.50
CA ASP A 8 -25.36 -17.04 -30.82
C ASP A 8 -24.22 -16.04 -31.04
N ALA A 9 -24.10 -15.50 -32.25
CA ALA A 9 -23.13 -14.45 -32.58
C ALA A 9 -23.39 -13.13 -31.83
N GLU A 10 -24.66 -12.74 -31.67
CA GLU A 10 -25.05 -11.56 -30.89
C GLU A 10 -24.76 -11.74 -29.41
N ALA A 11 -25.20 -12.87 -28.83
CA ALA A 11 -24.93 -13.19 -27.44
C ALA A 11 -23.43 -13.27 -27.14
N ALA A 12 -22.62 -13.83 -28.05
CA ALA A 12 -21.17 -13.86 -27.93
C ALA A 12 -20.58 -12.44 -27.97
N ALA A 13 -21.00 -11.58 -28.91
CA ALA A 13 -20.49 -10.21 -29.00
C ALA A 13 -20.85 -9.37 -27.76
N GLU A 14 -22.06 -9.53 -27.23
CA GLU A 14 -22.50 -8.87 -25.98
C GLU A 14 -21.67 -9.34 -24.79
N ARG A 15 -21.52 -10.67 -24.62
CA ARG A 15 -20.68 -11.25 -23.56
C ARG A 15 -19.25 -10.72 -23.63
N LEU A 16 -18.63 -10.78 -24.81
CA LEU A 16 -17.25 -10.35 -24.97
C LEU A 16 -17.07 -8.84 -24.72
N THR A 17 -18.08 -8.03 -25.07
CA THR A 17 -18.06 -6.59 -24.79
C THR A 17 -18.15 -6.31 -23.28
N ALA A 18 -19.04 -7.02 -22.57
CA ALA A 18 -19.18 -6.88 -21.13
C ALA A 18 -17.92 -7.31 -20.38
N GLU A 19 -17.33 -8.44 -20.78
CA GLU A 19 -16.06 -8.94 -20.24
C GLU A 19 -14.90 -7.97 -20.51
N HIS A 20 -14.77 -7.47 -21.74
CA HIS A 20 -13.78 -6.45 -22.08
C HIS A 20 -13.89 -5.23 -21.17
N GLN A 21 -15.11 -4.73 -20.95
CA GLN A 21 -15.34 -3.57 -20.10
C GLN A 21 -14.91 -3.85 -18.65
N ALA A 22 -15.28 -5.00 -18.09
CA ALA A 22 -14.91 -5.39 -16.73
C ALA A 22 -13.38 -5.56 -16.56
N VAL A 23 -12.72 -6.15 -17.55
CA VAL A 23 -11.25 -6.30 -17.59
C VAL A 23 -10.57 -4.94 -17.69
N PHE A 24 -11.04 -4.07 -18.58
CA PHE A 24 -10.52 -2.72 -18.77
C PHE A 24 -10.65 -1.87 -17.50
N GLU A 25 -11.82 -1.87 -16.86
CA GLU A 25 -12.03 -1.16 -15.60
C GLU A 25 -11.10 -1.67 -14.48
N SER A 26 -10.84 -2.97 -14.46
CA SER A 26 -9.91 -3.58 -13.50
C SER A 26 -8.47 -3.13 -13.76
N LEU A 27 -8.02 -3.12 -15.03
CA LEU A 27 -6.72 -2.57 -15.41
C LEU A 27 -6.57 -1.11 -14.99
N MET A 28 -7.58 -0.27 -15.27
CA MET A 28 -7.51 1.16 -14.99
C MET A 28 -7.45 1.46 -13.50
N ARG A 29 -8.18 0.72 -12.67
CA ARG A 29 -8.08 0.82 -11.21
C ARG A 29 -6.66 0.51 -10.73
N LEU A 30 -6.04 -0.52 -11.31
CA LEU A 30 -4.69 -0.93 -10.96
C LEU A 30 -3.63 0.08 -11.44
N GLU A 31 -3.77 0.62 -12.65
CA GLU A 31 -2.87 1.62 -13.21
C GLU A 31 -2.95 2.96 -12.47
N ASP A 32 -4.14 3.45 -12.12
CA ASP A 32 -4.27 4.69 -11.32
C ASP A 32 -3.52 4.57 -9.97
N HIS A 33 -3.61 3.39 -9.35
CA HIS A 33 -2.88 3.08 -8.13
C HIS A 33 -1.36 2.98 -8.32
N LEU A 34 -0.89 2.51 -9.47
CA LEU A 34 0.54 2.38 -9.77
C LEU A 34 1.17 3.66 -10.30
N GLY A 35 0.53 4.35 -11.25
CA GLY A 35 1.04 5.58 -11.86
C GLY A 35 1.29 6.66 -10.82
N ARG A 36 0.41 6.77 -9.81
CA ARG A 36 0.61 7.66 -8.67
C ARG A 36 1.78 7.27 -7.77
N LYS A 37 2.10 5.97 -7.66
CA LYS A 37 3.10 5.43 -6.72
C LYS A 37 4.49 5.26 -7.35
N LEU A 38 4.58 4.92 -8.63
CA LEU A 38 5.84 4.91 -9.39
C LEU A 38 6.49 6.30 -9.43
N LEU A 39 5.67 7.36 -9.43
CA LEU A 39 6.15 8.74 -9.31
C LEU A 39 6.66 9.08 -7.90
N GLU A 40 6.30 8.31 -6.87
CA GLU A 40 6.74 8.50 -5.47
C GLU A 40 7.97 7.63 -5.14
N SER A 41 8.20 6.51 -5.82
CA SER A 41 9.28 5.56 -5.54
C SER A 41 10.47 5.69 -6.50
N ALA A 42 11.24 6.77 -6.39
CA ALA A 42 12.53 6.87 -7.08
C ALA A 42 13.64 6.19 -6.27
N ASP A 43 14.19 5.14 -6.88
CA ASP A 43 15.40 4.36 -6.61
C ASP A 43 15.37 3.27 -5.52
N PRO A 44 15.09 2.01 -5.90
CA PRO A 44 15.21 0.86 -5.01
C PRO A 44 16.41 -0.07 -5.31
N ASP A 45 17.18 -0.39 -4.27
CA ASP A 45 18.25 -1.40 -4.28
C ASP A 45 17.74 -2.82 -3.91
N GLY A 46 18.42 -3.85 -4.44
CA GLY A 46 18.28 -5.25 -3.97
C GLY A 46 16.90 -5.89 -4.18
N VAL A 47 16.30 -6.44 -3.11
CA VAL A 47 15.00 -7.16 -3.11
C VAL A 47 13.87 -6.31 -3.68
N THR A 48 13.94 -4.99 -3.50
CA THR A 48 12.95 -4.07 -4.07
C THR A 48 13.05 -3.97 -5.60
N ARG A 49 14.22 -4.28 -6.18
CA ARG A 49 14.41 -4.41 -7.63
C ARG A 49 13.77 -5.69 -8.17
N GLU A 50 13.89 -6.81 -7.45
CA GLU A 50 13.28 -8.10 -7.81
C GLU A 50 11.76 -8.02 -7.73
N ARG A 51 11.21 -7.52 -6.62
CA ARG A 51 9.76 -7.26 -6.49
C ARG A 51 9.27 -6.23 -7.50
N GLY A 52 10.06 -5.22 -7.80
CA GLY A 52 9.76 -4.27 -8.87
C GLY A 52 9.74 -4.92 -10.27
N ALA A 53 10.59 -5.93 -10.51
CA ALA A 53 10.58 -6.69 -11.76
C ALA A 53 9.35 -7.58 -11.87
N GLU A 54 8.94 -8.24 -10.78
CA GLU A 54 7.72 -9.04 -10.69
C GLU A 54 6.47 -8.21 -11.02
N VAL A 55 6.33 -7.01 -10.43
CA VAL A 55 5.20 -6.10 -10.73
C VAL A 55 5.22 -5.67 -12.20
N ARG A 56 6.38 -5.30 -12.75
CA ARG A 56 6.50 -4.90 -14.17
C ARG A 56 6.14 -6.06 -15.11
N TYR A 57 6.61 -7.27 -14.80
CA TYR A 57 6.29 -8.48 -15.54
C TYR A 57 4.78 -8.78 -15.51
N GLY A 58 4.17 -8.74 -14.32
CA GLY A 58 2.73 -8.96 -14.16
C GLY A 58 1.90 -7.94 -14.93
N PHE A 59 2.28 -6.67 -14.91
CA PHE A 59 1.64 -5.63 -15.72
C PHE A 59 1.75 -5.87 -17.22
N ALA A 60 2.95 -6.20 -17.71
CA ALA A 60 3.16 -6.51 -19.11
C ALA A 60 2.33 -7.74 -19.55
N THR A 61 2.19 -8.73 -18.67
CA THR A 61 1.35 -9.92 -18.87
C THR A 61 -0.12 -9.54 -18.99
N LEU A 62 -0.63 -8.75 -18.02
CA LEU A 62 -2.01 -8.27 -18.01
C LEU A 62 -2.37 -7.48 -19.28
N TRP A 63 -1.48 -6.57 -19.71
CA TRP A 63 -1.70 -5.78 -20.92
C TRP A 63 -1.68 -6.64 -22.18
N THR A 64 -0.77 -7.61 -22.26
CA THR A 64 -0.67 -8.55 -23.40
C THR A 64 -1.94 -9.39 -23.54
N LEU A 65 -2.45 -9.92 -22.42
CA LEU A 65 -3.71 -10.67 -22.39
C LEU A 65 -4.85 -9.75 -22.85
N TYR A 66 -4.98 -8.56 -22.25
CA TYR A 66 -6.02 -7.61 -22.61
C TYR A 66 -6.02 -7.20 -24.09
N GLU A 67 -4.88 -6.82 -24.65
CA GLU A 67 -4.81 -6.42 -26.07
C GLU A 67 -5.13 -7.59 -27.00
N THR A 68 -4.76 -8.82 -26.64
CA THR A 68 -5.12 -10.00 -27.43
C THR A 68 -6.63 -10.23 -27.40
N TYR A 69 -7.25 -10.11 -26.23
CA TYR A 69 -8.70 -10.20 -26.09
C TYR A 69 -9.43 -9.09 -26.85
N ARG A 70 -8.97 -7.85 -26.72
CA ARG A 70 -9.50 -6.68 -27.41
C ARG A 70 -9.40 -6.84 -28.93
N ALA A 71 -8.30 -7.38 -29.44
CA ALA A 71 -8.15 -7.65 -30.86
C ALA A 71 -9.17 -8.67 -31.37
N ALA A 72 -9.45 -9.74 -30.61
CA ALA A 72 -10.49 -10.71 -30.95
C ALA A 72 -11.88 -10.06 -30.97
N LEU A 73 -12.22 -9.28 -29.94
CA LEU A 73 -13.48 -8.53 -29.86
C LEU A 73 -13.66 -7.58 -31.05
N LEU A 74 -12.63 -6.80 -31.39
CA LEU A 74 -12.66 -5.89 -32.53
C LEU A 74 -12.88 -6.65 -33.85
N ARG A 75 -12.32 -7.86 -33.97
CA ARG A 75 -12.49 -8.69 -35.16
C ARG A 75 -13.93 -9.24 -35.27
N VAL A 76 -14.52 -9.68 -34.17
CA VAL A 76 -15.94 -10.08 -34.12
C VAL A 76 -16.83 -8.91 -34.55
N HIS A 77 -16.61 -7.71 -34.00
CA HIS A 77 -17.37 -6.52 -34.39
C HIS A 77 -17.15 -6.12 -35.85
N ALA A 78 -15.91 -6.22 -36.35
CA ALA A 78 -15.60 -5.91 -37.74
C ALA A 78 -16.31 -6.85 -38.71
N ILE A 79 -16.36 -8.16 -38.43
CA ILE A 79 -17.09 -9.14 -39.24
C ILE A 79 -18.59 -8.79 -39.26
N ARG A 80 -19.17 -8.52 -38.08
CA ARG A 80 -20.58 -8.12 -37.97
C ARG A 80 -20.89 -6.81 -38.71
N ALA A 81 -19.97 -5.85 -38.71
CA ALA A 81 -20.16 -4.57 -39.37
C ALA A 81 -20.07 -4.64 -40.91
N ARG A 82 -19.60 -5.75 -41.48
CA ARG A 82 -19.49 -5.90 -42.95
C ARG A 82 -20.85 -5.73 -43.64
N ARG A 83 -21.93 -6.24 -43.03
CA ARG A 83 -23.27 -6.33 -43.63
C ARG A 83 -24.36 -6.33 -42.57
N SER A 84 -25.55 -5.82 -42.92
CA SER A 84 -26.72 -5.84 -42.03
C SER A 84 -27.21 -7.24 -41.66
N HIS A 85 -26.89 -8.26 -42.46
CA HIS A 85 -27.19 -9.66 -42.18
C HIS A 85 -25.93 -10.53 -42.39
N PRO A 86 -25.42 -11.22 -41.35
CA PRO A 86 -24.27 -12.11 -41.46
C PRO A 86 -24.52 -13.26 -42.43
N THR A 87 -23.54 -13.59 -43.27
CA THR A 87 -23.57 -14.81 -44.07
C THR A 87 -23.17 -16.02 -43.23
N ARG A 88 -23.40 -17.24 -43.74
CA ARG A 88 -22.92 -18.46 -43.10
C ARG A 88 -21.40 -18.44 -42.88
N ALA A 89 -20.64 -17.93 -43.84
CA ALA A 89 -19.19 -17.81 -43.71
C ALA A 89 -18.80 -16.80 -42.62
N ASP A 90 -19.55 -15.70 -42.46
CA ASP A 90 -19.32 -14.75 -41.36
C ASP A 90 -19.61 -15.39 -39.99
N LEU A 91 -20.65 -16.23 -39.89
CA LEU A 91 -20.99 -16.96 -38.67
C LEU A 91 -19.93 -18.01 -38.31
N GLU A 92 -19.41 -18.75 -39.31
CA GLU A 92 -18.31 -19.70 -39.11
C GLU A 92 -17.01 -18.99 -38.68
N GLU A 93 -16.68 -17.82 -39.26
CA GLU A 93 -15.52 -17.00 -38.83
C GLU A 93 -15.67 -16.51 -37.38
N ILE A 94 -16.88 -16.10 -36.96
CA ILE A 94 -17.16 -15.69 -35.58
C ILE A 94 -17.10 -16.90 -34.62
N GLU A 95 -17.67 -18.03 -34.99
CA GLU A 95 -17.63 -19.26 -34.19
C GLU A 95 -16.19 -19.70 -33.92
N GLU A 96 -15.32 -19.68 -34.95
CA GLU A 96 -13.90 -19.99 -34.81
C GLU A 96 -13.17 -19.00 -33.90
N LEU A 97 -13.46 -17.71 -33.99
CA LEU A 97 -12.85 -16.70 -33.10
C LEU A 97 -13.30 -16.85 -31.64
N VAL A 98 -14.56 -17.21 -31.41
CA VAL A 98 -15.14 -17.31 -30.06
C VAL A 98 -14.77 -18.61 -29.37
N THR A 99 -14.71 -19.71 -30.12
CA THR A 99 -14.50 -21.06 -29.57
C THR A 99 -13.09 -21.60 -29.80
N GLY A 100 -12.38 -21.04 -30.77
CA GLY A 100 -11.03 -21.46 -31.11
C GLY A 100 -9.97 -20.96 -30.13
N THR A 101 -8.73 -21.34 -30.41
CA THR A 101 -7.58 -20.91 -29.63
C THR A 101 -6.83 -19.80 -30.34
N THR A 102 -6.43 -18.79 -29.57
CA THR A 102 -5.53 -17.72 -30.01
C THR A 102 -4.15 -17.93 -29.39
N THR A 103 -3.10 -17.65 -30.16
CA THR A 103 -1.72 -17.70 -29.66
C THR A 103 -1.36 -16.34 -29.07
N VAL A 104 -1.06 -16.31 -27.78
CA VAL A 104 -0.63 -15.14 -27.04
C VAL A 104 0.88 -15.23 -26.82
N ALA A 105 1.60 -14.14 -27.10
CA ALA A 105 3.04 -14.02 -26.88
C ALA A 105 3.29 -13.29 -25.55
N LEU A 106 3.32 -14.05 -24.45
CA LEU A 106 3.49 -13.50 -23.11
C LEU A 106 4.95 -13.05 -22.88
N PRO A 107 5.19 -12.03 -22.05
CA PRO A 107 6.53 -11.72 -21.57
C PRO A 107 7.15 -12.93 -20.85
N ASN A 108 8.48 -12.96 -20.73
CA ASN A 108 9.14 -13.99 -19.92
C ASN A 108 9.31 -13.56 -18.47
N PRO A 109 9.04 -14.48 -17.50
CA PRO A 109 9.24 -14.20 -16.08
C PRO A 109 10.70 -13.86 -15.73
N ASP A 110 11.66 -14.41 -16.47
CA ASP A 110 13.10 -14.19 -16.27
C ASP A 110 13.62 -12.91 -16.94
N GLY A 111 12.74 -12.15 -17.63
CA GLY A 111 13.09 -10.92 -18.33
C GLY A 111 13.82 -11.10 -19.66
N SER A 112 13.95 -12.32 -20.16
CA SER A 112 14.56 -12.58 -21.47
C SER A 112 13.67 -12.06 -22.63
N PRO A 113 14.26 -11.66 -23.77
CA PRO A 113 13.55 -10.94 -24.82
C PRO A 113 12.63 -11.79 -25.70
N GLU A 114 12.75 -13.12 -25.66
CA GLU A 114 11.96 -14.02 -26.51
C GLU A 114 10.62 -14.37 -25.85
N PRO A 115 9.46 -13.93 -26.36
CA PRO A 115 8.20 -14.12 -25.64
C PRO A 115 7.75 -15.58 -25.57
N LEU A 116 7.19 -15.98 -24.43
CA LEU A 116 6.57 -17.29 -24.23
C LEU A 116 5.25 -17.37 -24.99
N ARG A 117 5.21 -18.20 -26.03
CA ARG A 117 3.98 -18.43 -26.82
C ARG A 117 3.11 -19.47 -26.13
N ARG A 118 1.90 -19.08 -25.75
CA ARG A 118 0.88 -19.96 -25.18
C ARG A 118 -0.41 -19.84 -25.98
N GLN A 119 -1.17 -20.93 -26.04
CA GLN A 119 -2.49 -20.94 -26.67
C GLN A 119 -3.56 -20.84 -25.61
N PHE A 120 -4.56 -20.01 -25.87
CA PHE A 120 -5.70 -19.80 -24.99
C PHE A 120 -6.97 -19.71 -25.82
N THR A 121 -8.07 -20.28 -25.33
CA THR A 121 -9.41 -19.82 -25.71
C THR A 121 -9.68 -18.43 -25.12
N LEU A 122 -10.70 -17.71 -25.58
CA LEU A 122 -11.04 -16.40 -25.02
C LEU A 122 -11.44 -16.48 -23.54
N ASP A 123 -12.13 -17.55 -23.14
CA ASP A 123 -12.52 -17.77 -21.75
C ASP A 123 -11.30 -18.06 -20.85
N GLU A 124 -10.37 -18.89 -21.33
CA GLU A 124 -9.10 -19.16 -20.63
C GLU A 124 -8.23 -17.91 -20.52
N LEU A 125 -8.23 -17.04 -21.54
CA LEU A 125 -7.52 -15.77 -21.50
C LEU A 125 -8.07 -14.88 -20.39
N VAL A 126 -9.39 -14.75 -20.27
CA VAL A 126 -10.02 -13.97 -19.18
C VAL A 126 -9.72 -14.60 -17.81
N ALA A 127 -9.71 -15.93 -17.72
CA ALA A 127 -9.32 -16.61 -16.48
C ALA A 127 -7.86 -16.33 -16.11
N GLU A 128 -6.92 -16.44 -17.05
CA GLU A 128 -5.51 -16.13 -16.85
C GLU A 128 -5.33 -14.65 -16.46
N PHE A 129 -6.08 -13.74 -17.10
CA PHE A 129 -6.08 -12.33 -16.74
C PHE A 129 -6.48 -12.11 -15.28
N ARG A 130 -7.56 -12.76 -14.82
CA ARG A 130 -8.04 -12.63 -13.44
C ARG A 130 -7.03 -13.18 -12.43
N THR A 131 -6.36 -14.28 -12.75
CA THR A 131 -5.29 -14.86 -11.93
C THR A 131 -4.13 -13.88 -11.82
N ALA A 132 -3.56 -13.45 -12.95
CA ALA A 132 -2.47 -12.49 -12.97
C ALA A 132 -2.84 -11.16 -12.28
N TYR A 133 -4.09 -10.73 -12.39
CA TYR A 133 -4.58 -9.50 -11.75
C TYR A 133 -4.57 -9.63 -10.22
N THR A 134 -4.96 -10.80 -9.70
CA THR A 134 -4.97 -11.08 -8.27
C THR A 134 -3.54 -11.10 -7.72
N GLU A 135 -2.63 -11.80 -8.41
CA GLU A 135 -1.21 -11.86 -8.03
C GLU A 135 -0.56 -10.47 -7.99
N VAL A 136 -0.79 -9.64 -9.02
CA VAL A 136 -0.27 -8.27 -9.04
C VAL A 136 -0.90 -7.42 -7.94
N CYS A 137 -2.20 -7.56 -7.67
CA CYS A 137 -2.87 -6.84 -6.57
C CYS A 137 -2.26 -7.17 -5.20
N GLU A 138 -1.92 -8.44 -4.96
CA GLU A 138 -1.30 -8.89 -3.71
C GLU A 138 0.07 -8.24 -3.53
N VAL A 139 0.97 -8.39 -4.51
CA VAL A 139 2.33 -7.82 -4.45
C VAL A 139 2.29 -6.29 -4.28
N VAL A 140 1.39 -5.61 -5.00
CA VAL A 140 1.23 -4.16 -4.88
C VAL A 140 0.71 -3.75 -3.50
N SER A 141 -0.19 -4.53 -2.91
CA SER A 141 -0.73 -4.26 -1.57
C SER A 141 0.32 -4.46 -0.48
N GLU A 142 1.12 -5.52 -0.56
CA GLU A 142 2.25 -5.75 0.32
C GLU A 142 3.28 -4.63 0.23
N ALA A 143 3.64 -4.23 -1.00
CA ALA A 143 4.57 -3.12 -1.23
C ALA A 143 4.05 -1.80 -0.64
N LYS A 144 2.73 -1.54 -0.74
CA LYS A 144 2.09 -0.36 -0.12
C LYS A 144 2.16 -0.38 1.40
N ALA A 145 1.89 -1.53 2.02
CA ALA A 145 1.97 -1.67 3.48
C ALA A 145 3.41 -1.41 3.98
N LEU A 146 4.41 -1.98 3.29
CA LEU A 146 5.81 -1.76 3.63
C LEU A 146 6.22 -0.30 3.42
N ALA A 147 5.79 0.34 2.33
CA ALA A 147 6.08 1.75 2.09
C ALA A 147 5.47 2.67 3.15
N ALA A 148 4.26 2.36 3.64
CA ALA A 148 3.64 3.07 4.74
C ALA A 148 4.44 2.90 6.05
N GLU A 149 4.82 1.67 6.39
CA GLU A 149 5.65 1.38 7.58
C GLU A 149 7.00 2.13 7.53
N LEU A 150 7.66 2.13 6.38
CA LEU A 150 8.91 2.87 6.19
C LEU A 150 8.73 4.39 6.32
N SER A 151 7.60 4.93 5.83
CA SER A 151 7.28 6.34 5.97
C SER A 151 7.07 6.72 7.43
N GLU A 152 6.29 5.93 8.18
CA GLU A 152 6.05 6.11 9.61
C GLU A 152 7.35 6.03 10.41
N LEU A 153 8.21 5.05 10.13
CA LEU A 153 9.54 4.94 10.74
C LEU A 153 10.43 6.15 10.38
N GLY A 154 10.35 6.63 9.14
CA GLY A 154 11.06 7.82 8.69
C GLY A 154 10.61 9.09 9.42
N GLU A 155 9.30 9.24 9.64
CA GLU A 155 8.73 10.33 10.43
C GLU A 155 9.12 10.26 11.90
N LEU A 156 9.04 9.07 12.50
CA LEU A 156 9.49 8.83 13.87
C LEU A 156 10.96 9.21 14.01
N ARG A 157 11.82 8.75 13.10
CA ARG A 157 13.26 9.08 13.12
C ARG A 157 13.50 10.58 13.00
N ARG A 158 12.77 11.28 12.11
CA ARG A 158 12.92 12.73 11.92
C ARG A 158 12.52 13.53 13.16
N HIS A 159 11.53 13.07 13.91
CA HIS A 159 10.95 13.83 15.02
C HIS A 159 11.29 13.28 16.41
N ALA A 160 12.00 12.15 16.52
CA ALA A 160 12.36 11.53 17.79
C ALA A 160 13.14 12.48 18.71
N GLN A 161 14.22 13.06 18.21
CA GLN A 161 15.06 13.96 19.01
C GLN A 161 14.33 15.25 19.43
N PRO A 162 13.65 16.00 18.52
CA PRO A 162 12.85 17.14 18.93
C PRO A 162 11.77 16.83 19.98
N ARG A 163 11.13 15.66 19.89
CA ARG A 163 10.10 15.25 20.86
C ARG A 163 10.71 14.91 22.23
N LEU A 164 11.84 14.22 22.27
CA LEU A 164 12.55 13.95 23.53
C LEU A 164 13.02 15.24 24.22
N ASP A 165 13.50 16.21 23.45
CA ASP A 165 13.94 17.50 23.99
C ASP A 165 12.76 18.33 24.52
N LEU A 166 11.59 18.26 23.87
CA LEU A 166 10.35 18.85 24.36
C LEU A 166 9.91 18.21 25.69
N VAL A 167 9.88 16.89 25.77
CA VAL A 167 9.52 16.16 26.99
C VAL A 167 10.46 16.51 28.14
N GLU A 168 11.78 16.55 27.90
CA GLU A 168 12.75 16.97 28.91
C GLU A 168 12.52 18.41 29.38
N THR A 169 12.20 19.32 28.46
CA THR A 169 11.87 20.70 28.78
C THR A 169 10.63 20.78 29.67
N THR A 170 9.57 20.05 29.33
CA THR A 170 8.33 20.00 30.12
C THR A 170 8.58 19.47 31.53
N PHE A 171 9.33 18.37 31.67
CA PHE A 171 9.67 17.84 32.98
C PHE A 171 10.56 18.77 33.80
N THR A 172 11.52 19.45 33.15
CA THR A 172 12.38 20.43 33.82
C THR A 172 11.56 21.58 34.38
N GLU A 173 10.60 22.08 33.62
CA GLU A 173 9.70 23.16 34.04
C GLU A 173 8.75 22.70 35.15
N ALA A 174 8.17 21.51 35.04
CA ALA A 174 7.33 20.95 36.10
C ALA A 174 8.10 20.76 37.41
N ALA A 175 9.33 20.26 37.36
CA ALA A 175 10.18 20.11 38.53
C ALA A 175 10.54 21.48 39.15
N ARG A 176 10.74 22.51 38.33
CA ARG A 176 10.96 23.89 38.78
C ARG A 176 9.73 24.43 39.52
N LEU A 177 8.55 24.29 38.93
CA LEU A 177 7.28 24.73 39.54
C LEU A 177 6.98 23.98 40.84
N HIS A 178 7.23 22.66 40.88
CA HIS A 178 7.05 21.86 42.09
C HIS A 178 7.98 22.33 43.24
N ARG A 179 9.27 22.56 42.95
CA ARG A 179 10.21 23.10 43.95
C ARG A 179 9.76 24.46 44.47
N GLN A 180 9.35 25.36 43.58
CA GLN A 180 8.83 26.67 43.95
C GLN A 180 7.62 26.57 44.89
N ALA A 181 6.63 25.73 44.55
CA ALA A 181 5.44 25.52 45.39
C ALA A 181 5.80 24.94 46.77
N CYS A 182 6.76 24.01 46.82
CA CYS A 182 7.28 23.46 48.07
C CYS A 182 7.97 24.53 48.93
N ASP A 183 8.78 25.41 48.33
CA ASP A 183 9.45 26.51 49.01
C ASP A 183 8.45 27.54 49.54
N GLU A 184 7.48 27.94 48.72
CA GLU A 184 6.39 28.85 49.12
C GLU A 184 5.56 28.26 50.27
N ARG A 185 5.21 26.96 50.20
CA ARG A 185 4.51 26.25 51.28
C ARG A 185 5.34 26.21 52.57
N ARG A 186 6.62 25.88 52.48
CA ARG A 186 7.54 25.86 53.65
C ARG A 186 7.64 27.24 54.27
N TRP A 187 7.79 28.28 53.46
CA TRP A 187 7.85 29.67 53.90
C TRP A 187 6.55 30.11 54.59
N ALA A 188 5.39 29.81 54.00
CA ALA A 188 4.08 30.15 54.58
C ALA A 188 3.86 29.43 55.91
N HIS A 189 4.16 28.14 55.98
CA HIS A 189 4.01 27.35 57.21
C HIS A 189 4.92 27.87 58.33
N ALA A 190 6.18 28.20 58.03
CA ALA A 190 7.10 28.78 59.00
C ALA A 190 6.61 30.13 59.53
N LYS A 191 6.04 30.98 58.67
CA LYS A 191 5.46 32.27 59.08
C LYS A 191 4.23 32.11 59.98
N ILE A 192 3.34 31.16 59.69
CA ILE A 192 2.08 31.01 60.41
C ILE A 192 2.27 30.27 61.74
N HIS A 193 3.06 29.19 61.73
CA HIS A 193 3.15 28.26 62.86
C HIS A 193 4.46 28.37 63.64
N GLY A 194 5.42 29.19 63.18
CA GLY A 194 6.73 29.34 63.82
C GLY A 194 7.62 28.10 63.74
N MET A 195 7.25 27.10 62.93
CA MET A 195 7.92 25.81 62.84
C MET A 195 8.00 25.34 61.38
N GLN A 196 9.05 24.58 61.03
CA GLN A 196 9.21 24.01 59.68
C GLN A 196 8.07 23.04 59.36
N ALA A 197 7.57 23.09 58.12
CA ALA A 197 6.61 22.12 57.63
C ALA A 197 7.25 20.73 57.51
N PRO A 198 6.56 19.64 57.88
CA PRO A 198 7.03 18.29 57.61
C PRO A 198 7.18 18.07 56.10
N ASP A 199 8.23 17.33 55.72
CA ASP A 199 8.51 17.02 54.32
C ASP A 199 7.50 15.99 53.80
N LEU A 200 6.45 16.50 53.15
CA LEU A 200 5.41 15.72 52.49
C LEU A 200 5.55 15.82 50.97
N ALA A 201 6.78 16.02 50.45
CA ALA A 201 6.99 15.91 49.01
C ALA A 201 6.51 14.52 48.57
N LEU A 202 5.44 14.47 47.76
CA LEU A 202 5.09 13.23 47.05
C LEU A 202 6.34 12.81 46.28
N PRO A 203 6.73 11.53 46.30
CA PRO A 203 7.87 11.08 45.52
C PRO A 203 7.60 11.39 44.05
N TRP A 204 8.31 12.39 43.52
CA TRP A 204 8.34 12.67 42.10
C TRP A 204 9.29 11.64 41.48
N GLU A 205 8.79 10.85 40.53
CA GLU A 205 9.69 9.96 39.79
C GLU A 205 10.51 10.81 38.82
N GLU A 206 11.84 10.76 38.97
CA GLU A 206 12.71 11.52 38.09
C GLU A 206 12.70 10.91 36.68
N PRO A 207 12.38 11.68 35.63
CA PRO A 207 12.30 11.18 34.26
C PRO A 207 13.68 11.00 33.62
N GLY A 208 14.75 11.52 34.23
CA GLY A 208 16.12 11.52 33.70
C GLY A 208 16.62 10.16 33.23
N PRO A 209 16.54 9.09 34.04
CA PRO A 209 16.95 7.76 33.61
C PRO A 209 16.16 7.21 32.41
N ARG A 210 14.84 7.47 32.35
CA ARG A 210 13.98 7.04 31.25
C ARG A 210 14.24 7.83 29.97
N LEU A 211 14.47 9.15 30.08
CA LEU A 211 14.88 10.00 28.96
C LEU A 211 16.25 9.58 28.40
N ALA A 212 17.20 9.24 29.27
CA ALA A 212 18.51 8.74 28.85
C ALA A 212 18.39 7.39 28.11
N ALA A 213 17.58 6.47 28.63
CA ALA A 213 17.30 5.20 27.97
C ALA A 213 16.63 5.40 26.59
N ALA A 214 15.66 6.31 26.48
CA ALA A 214 15.02 6.63 25.20
C ALA A 214 16.00 7.24 24.19
N ARG A 215 16.92 8.10 24.64
CA ARG A 215 17.99 8.64 23.78
C ARG A 215 18.94 7.55 23.30
N GLU A 216 19.27 6.57 24.15
CA GLU A 216 20.08 5.42 23.75
C GLU A 216 19.38 4.57 22.68
N LEU A 217 18.08 4.31 22.83
CA LEU A 217 17.28 3.61 21.80
C LEU A 217 17.30 4.36 20.45
N CYS A 218 17.21 5.70 20.49
CA CYS A 218 17.33 6.54 19.29
C CYS A 218 18.70 6.42 18.62
N GLN A 219 19.79 6.39 19.40
CA GLN A 219 21.15 6.26 18.88
C GLN A 219 21.41 4.87 18.27
N ARG A 220 20.82 3.82 18.85
CA ARG A 220 20.96 2.43 18.40
C ARG A 220 20.04 2.08 17.24
N GLY A 221 19.05 2.93 16.95
CA GLY A 221 18.08 2.72 15.88
C GLY A 221 16.96 1.74 16.24
N ASP A 222 16.71 1.51 17.54
CA ASP A 222 15.66 0.63 18.05
C ASP A 222 14.29 1.36 18.01
N TRP A 223 13.86 1.76 16.82
CA TRP A 223 12.72 2.66 16.59
C TRP A 223 11.40 2.13 17.16
N ARG A 224 11.17 0.81 17.12
CA ARG A 224 9.94 0.19 17.66
C ARG A 224 9.85 0.32 19.18
N GLN A 225 10.97 0.10 19.87
CA GLN A 225 11.01 0.24 21.33
C GLN A 225 10.94 1.71 21.73
N LEU A 226 11.62 2.59 20.97
CA LEU A 226 11.56 4.04 21.17
C LEU A 226 10.14 4.59 21.04
N ALA A 227 9.34 4.12 20.07
CA ALA A 227 7.96 4.58 19.91
C ALA A 227 7.10 4.31 21.16
N THR A 228 7.26 3.14 21.77
CA THR A 228 6.56 2.76 23.00
C THR A 228 6.99 3.64 24.17
N GLU A 229 8.30 3.80 24.38
CA GLU A 229 8.83 4.62 25.47
C GLU A 229 8.49 6.11 25.33
N LEU A 230 8.58 6.66 24.13
CA LEU A 230 8.25 8.05 23.85
C LEU A 230 6.77 8.34 24.13
N THR A 231 5.87 7.44 23.72
CA THR A 231 4.43 7.57 24.01
C THR A 231 4.13 7.54 25.51
N ALA A 232 4.85 6.71 26.27
CA ALA A 232 4.71 6.66 27.72
C ALA A 232 5.24 7.96 28.38
N LEU A 233 6.41 8.42 27.96
CA LEU A 233 7.03 9.65 28.47
C LEU A 233 6.19 10.90 28.19
N GLU A 234 5.60 11.02 27.00
CA GLU A 234 4.69 12.13 26.66
C GLU A 234 3.43 12.12 27.53
N ARG A 235 2.82 10.95 27.72
CA ARG A 235 1.67 10.80 28.61
C ARG A 235 2.00 11.19 30.05
N ASP A 236 3.16 10.79 30.55
CA ASP A 236 3.60 11.11 31.91
C ASP A 236 3.91 12.62 32.05
N ALA A 237 4.47 13.25 31.02
CA ALA A 237 4.69 14.69 30.97
C ALA A 237 3.36 15.48 31.01
N ASP A 238 2.37 15.07 30.20
CA ASP A 238 1.03 15.67 30.19
C ASP A 238 0.33 15.51 31.55
N ALA A 239 0.41 14.32 32.16
CA ALA A 239 -0.15 14.07 33.48
C ALA A 239 0.52 14.92 34.57
N THR A 240 1.80 15.26 34.40
CA THR A 240 2.54 16.11 35.33
C THR A 240 2.10 17.57 35.23
N LEU A 241 1.79 18.07 34.03
CA LEU A 241 1.25 19.42 33.83
C LEU A 241 -0.15 19.62 34.42
N GLN A 242 -0.93 18.54 34.55
CA GLN A 242 -2.31 18.59 35.05
C GLN A 242 -2.44 18.50 36.58
N ARG A 243 -1.33 18.25 37.31
CA ARG A 243 -1.31 18.15 38.78
C ARG A 243 -0.98 19.49 39.43
#